data_AF-A0A938ZJP1-F1
#
_entry.id   AF-A0A938ZJP1-F1
#
_cell.length_a   1.000
_cell.length_b   1.000
_cell.length_c   1.000
_cell.angle_alpha   90.00
_cell.angle_beta   90.00
_cell.angle_gamma   90.00
#
_symmetry.space_group_name_H-M   'P 1'
#
loop_
_entity.id
_entity.type
_entity.pdbx_description
1 polymer ?
#
loop_
_entity_poly.entity_id
_entity_poly.type
_entity_poly.pdbx_seq_one_letter_code
_entity_poly.pdbx_strand_id
1 'polypeptide(L)'
;MAKLNVGSINLSDFDKDWFLVASKLMERSVRANLASITSFYIRRNIGAFKELLAYKAKKHGISEDECFEILLNNGEFPLPITGFLEAPPEINEE
;
A
#
# COMPACT_ATOMS: atom_id res chain seq x y z
N MET A 1 -30.36 8.06 -6.10
CA MET A 1 -29.06 8.55 -6.64
C MET A 1 -28.99 10.05 -6.41
N ALA A 2 -28.05 10.53 -5.59
CA ALA A 2 -27.93 11.94 -5.26
C ALA A 2 -27.33 12.71 -6.46
N LYS A 3 -28.06 13.69 -7.00
CA LYS A 3 -27.56 14.59 -8.05
C LYS A 3 -26.65 15.64 -7.41
N LEU A 4 -25.35 15.54 -7.68
CA LEU A 4 -24.40 16.61 -7.39
C LEU A 4 -24.62 17.78 -8.34
N ASN A 5 -24.76 18.98 -7.80
CA ASN A 5 -24.90 20.21 -8.57
C ASN A 5 -23.50 20.73 -8.93
N VAL A 6 -22.94 20.21 -10.02
CA VAL A 6 -21.55 20.46 -10.45
C VAL A 6 -21.34 21.75 -11.24
N GLY A 7 -22.32 22.67 -11.30
CA GLY A 7 -22.14 24.00 -11.92
C GLY A 7 -21.51 23.94 -13.31
N SER A 8 -22.33 23.77 -14.36
CA SER A 8 -21.94 23.77 -15.78
C SER A 8 -21.00 22.66 -16.29
N ILE A 9 -20.53 21.73 -15.45
CA ILE A 9 -19.68 20.61 -15.92
C ILE A 9 -20.54 19.37 -16.24
N ASN A 10 -20.63 19.02 -17.53
CA ASN A 10 -21.25 17.77 -17.99
C ASN A 10 -20.25 16.60 -17.83
N LEU A 11 -20.21 16.03 -16.63
CA LEU A 11 -19.41 14.83 -16.35
C LEU A 11 -20.16 13.56 -16.78
N SER A 12 -19.45 12.59 -17.36
CA SER A 12 -19.97 11.23 -17.52
C SER A 12 -20.13 10.58 -16.13
N ASP A 13 -20.93 9.51 -16.00
CA ASP A 13 -21.17 8.91 -14.69
C ASP A 13 -19.88 8.33 -14.04
N PHE A 14 -18.93 7.84 -14.86
CA PHE A 14 -17.61 7.45 -14.39
C PHE A 14 -16.80 8.64 -13.84
N ASP A 15 -16.85 9.79 -14.52
CA ASP A 15 -16.14 11.00 -14.08
C ASP A 15 -16.79 11.61 -12.82
N LYS A 16 -18.11 11.46 -12.65
CA LYS A 16 -18.81 11.89 -11.43
C LYS A 16 -18.37 11.10 -10.22
N ASP A 17 -18.25 9.78 -10.35
CA ASP A 17 -17.81 8.92 -9.26
C ASP A 17 -16.37 9.23 -8.87
N TRP A 18 -15.48 9.40 -9.85
CA TRP A 18 -14.10 9.82 -9.61
C TRP A 18 -14.00 11.22 -9.00
N PHE A 19 -14.82 12.18 -9.47
CA PHE A 19 -14.88 13.52 -8.89
C PHE A 19 -15.38 13.49 -7.44
N LEU A 20 -16.36 12.65 -7.12
CA LEU A 20 -16.85 12.41 -5.76
C LEU A 20 -15.77 11.85 -4.86
N VAL A 21 -15.06 10.82 -5.32
CA VAL A 21 -13.96 10.20 -4.59
C VAL A 21 -12.84 11.22 -4.35
N ALA A 22 -12.42 11.95 -5.40
CA ALA A 22 -11.41 12.98 -5.30
C ALA A 22 -11.82 14.12 -4.35
N SER A 23 -13.08 14.57 -4.42
CA SER A 23 -13.60 15.63 -3.55
C SER A 23 -13.67 15.19 -2.09
N LYS A 24 -14.10 13.96 -1.81
CA LYS A 24 -14.07 13.39 -0.45
C LYS A 24 -12.66 13.17 0.06
N LEU A 25 -11.71 12.83 -0.80
CA LEU A 25 -10.28 12.77 -0.44
C LEU A 25 -9.68 14.17 -0.22
N MET A 26 -10.27 15.25 -0.73
CA MET A 26 -9.85 16.61 -0.37
C MET A 26 -10.35 17.03 1.02
N GLU A 27 -11.37 16.35 1.55
CA GLU A 27 -11.92 16.61 2.87
C GLU A 27 -10.92 16.20 3.97
N ARG A 28 -10.50 17.17 4.78
CA ARG A 28 -9.44 17.00 5.79
C ARG A 28 -9.79 15.93 6.83
N SER A 29 -11.07 15.77 7.15
CA SER A 29 -11.64 14.77 8.06
C SER A 29 -11.47 13.34 7.53
N VAL A 30 -11.85 13.12 6.26
CA VAL A 30 -11.74 11.83 5.59
C VAL A 30 -10.27 11.43 5.43
N ARG A 31 -9.40 12.36 5.03
CA ARG A 31 -7.94 12.10 5.00
C ARG A 31 -7.38 11.78 6.38
N ALA A 32 -7.78 12.51 7.42
CA ALA A 32 -7.31 12.25 8.78
C ALA A 32 -7.76 10.88 9.27
N ASN A 33 -9.00 10.48 8.97
CA ASN A 33 -9.50 9.14 9.30
C ASN A 33 -8.78 8.04 8.51
N LEU A 34 -8.57 8.23 7.20
CA LEU A 34 -7.78 7.30 6.38
C LEU A 34 -6.34 7.18 6.88
N ALA A 35 -5.68 8.31 7.16
CA ALA A 35 -4.34 8.35 7.73
C ALA A 35 -4.28 7.66 9.10
N SER A 36 -5.31 7.83 9.93
CA SER A 36 -5.42 7.18 11.24
C SER A 36 -5.60 5.67 11.10
N ILE A 37 -6.49 5.21 10.23
CA ILE A 37 -6.74 3.78 9.98
C ILE A 37 -5.49 3.12 9.38
N THR A 38 -4.87 3.76 8.38
CA THR A 38 -3.63 3.24 7.78
C THR A 38 -2.48 3.23 8.77
N SER A 39 -2.32 4.29 9.60
CA SER A 39 -1.31 4.30 10.66
C SER A 39 -1.55 3.22 11.71
N PHE A 40 -2.80 2.98 12.09
CA PHE A 40 -3.16 1.92 13.03
C PHE A 40 -2.88 0.54 12.46
N TYR A 41 -3.29 0.29 11.21
CA TYR A 41 -3.01 -0.96 10.49
C TYR A 41 -1.51 -1.21 10.34
N ILE A 42 -0.75 -0.19 9.90
CA ILE A 42 0.71 -0.28 9.78
C ILE A 42 1.31 -0.59 11.16
N ARG A 43 0.89 0.10 12.22
CA ARG A 43 1.43 -0.13 13.57
C ARG A 43 1.16 -1.56 14.06
N ARG A 44 -0.03 -2.12 13.80
CA ARG A 44 -0.38 -3.50 14.19
C ARG A 44 0.43 -4.52 13.40
N ASN A 45 0.71 -4.26 12.13
CA ASN A 45 1.34 -5.21 11.22
C ASN A 45 2.83 -4.94 10.95
N ILE A 46 3.44 -3.94 11.59
CA ILE A 46 4.82 -3.52 11.30
C ILE A 46 5.84 -4.64 11.56
N GLY A 47 5.58 -5.50 12.53
CA GLY A 47 6.40 -6.68 12.82
C GLY A 47 6.40 -7.65 11.63
N ALA A 48 5.21 -8.06 11.18
CA ALA A 48 5.05 -8.94 10.03
C ALA A 48 5.64 -8.33 8.74
N PHE A 49 5.49 -7.02 8.52
CA PHE A 49 6.11 -6.34 7.38
C PHE A 49 7.64 -6.39 7.44
N LYS A 50 8.24 -6.19 8.62
CA LYS A 50 9.69 -6.31 8.79
C LYS A 50 10.18 -7.74 8.56
N GLU A 51 9.47 -8.73 9.08
CA GLU A 51 9.82 -10.14 8.87
C GLU A 51 9.76 -10.54 7.40
N LEU A 52 8.72 -10.11 6.68
CA LEU A 52 8.63 -10.30 5.23
C LEU A 52 9.76 -9.61 4.46
N LEU A 53 10.11 -8.40 4.87
CA LEU A 53 11.17 -7.62 4.23
C LEU A 53 12.54 -8.28 4.44
N ALA A 54 12.84 -8.70 5.67
CA ALA A 54 14.03 -9.47 6.00
C ALA A 54 14.08 -10.80 5.24
N TYR A 55 12.96 -11.52 5.13
CA TYR A 55 12.86 -12.75 4.35
C TYR A 55 13.20 -12.52 2.87
N LYS A 56 12.60 -11.49 2.25
CA LYS A 56 12.88 -11.15 0.85
C LYS A 56 14.34 -10.73 0.65
N ALA A 57 14.86 -9.87 1.52
CA ALA A 57 16.25 -9.44 1.48
C ALA A 57 17.20 -10.66 1.51
N LYS A 58 16.97 -11.58 2.45
CA LYS A 58 17.76 -12.80 2.61
C LYS A 58 17.60 -13.77 1.44
N LYS A 59 16.39 -13.95 0.91
CA LYS A 59 16.12 -14.80 -0.26
C LYS A 59 16.91 -14.33 -1.50
N HIS A 60 17.07 -13.02 -1.64
CA HIS A 60 17.71 -12.39 -2.79
C HIS A 60 19.16 -11.98 -2.55
N GLY A 61 19.70 -12.17 -1.34
CA GLY A 61 21.09 -11.84 -1.00
C GLY A 61 21.39 -10.35 -0.94
N ILE A 62 20.38 -9.53 -0.72
CA ILE A 62 20.47 -8.06 -0.66
C ILE A 62 20.26 -7.56 0.78
N SER A 63 20.61 -6.32 1.04
CA SER A 63 20.29 -5.67 2.32
C SER A 63 18.79 -5.37 2.44
N GLU A 64 18.31 -5.20 3.69
CA GLU A 64 16.93 -4.79 3.95
C GLU A 64 16.62 -3.42 3.32
N ASP A 65 17.57 -2.48 3.38
CA ASP A 65 17.41 -1.14 2.81
C ASP A 65 17.27 -1.19 1.28
N GLU A 66 18.11 -1.99 0.60
CA GLU A 66 17.98 -2.21 -0.86
C GLU A 66 16.67 -2.91 -1.21
N CYS A 67 16.25 -3.90 -0.42
CA CYS A 67 14.97 -4.56 -0.59
C CYS A 67 13.80 -3.57 -0.45
N PHE A 68 13.89 -2.64 0.52
CA PHE A 68 12.89 -1.60 0.71
C PHE A 68 12.84 -0.63 -0.48
N GLU A 69 13.99 -0.17 -0.97
CA GLU A 69 14.08 0.72 -2.13
C GLU A 69 13.55 0.06 -3.41
N ILE A 70 13.82 -1.23 -3.65
CA ILE A 70 13.25 -1.97 -4.79
C ILE A 70 11.73 -2.05 -4.67
N LEU A 71 11.19 -2.34 -3.49
CA LEU A 71 9.73 -2.36 -3.26
C LEU A 71 9.09 -0.99 -3.44
N LEU A 72 9.73 0.08 -2.94
CA LEU A 72 9.22 1.44 -3.03
C LEU A 72 9.13 1.92 -4.49
N ASN A 73 10.12 1.56 -5.30
CA ASN A 73 10.23 2.01 -6.69
C ASN A 73 9.60 1.02 -7.70
N ASN A 74 8.94 -0.04 -7.24
CA ASN A 74 8.45 -1.14 -8.08
C ASN A 74 9.55 -1.73 -9.01
N GLY A 75 10.77 -1.84 -8.49
CA GLY A 75 11.91 -2.39 -9.20
C GLY A 75 11.89 -3.92 -9.29
N GLU A 76 12.76 -4.47 -10.15
CA GLU A 76 12.96 -5.91 -10.26
C GLU A 76 13.93 -6.42 -9.19
N PHE A 77 13.60 -7.56 -8.59
CA PHE A 77 14.49 -8.24 -7.65
C PHE A 77 15.59 -9.02 -8.39
N PRO A 78 16.81 -9.08 -7.82
CA PRO A 78 17.84 -9.97 -8.35
C PRO A 78 17.40 -11.43 -8.23
N LEU A 79 18.08 -12.34 -8.93
CA LEU A 79 17.74 -13.76 -8.87
C LEU A 79 17.84 -14.26 -7.41
N PRO A 80 16.90 -15.11 -6.96
CA PRO A 80 16.96 -15.69 -5.64
C PRO A 80 18.21 -16.56 -5.49
N ILE A 81 18.77 -16.61 -4.27
CA ILE A 81 19.92 -17.45 -3.97
C ILE A 81 19.56 -18.92 -4.20
N THR A 82 20.42 -19.62 -4.93
CA THR A 82 20.27 -21.05 -5.20
C THR A 82 20.29 -21.85 -3.90
N GLY A 83 19.26 -22.65 -3.64
CA GLY A 83 19.17 -23.49 -2.45
C GLY A 83 18.65 -22.78 -1.18
N PHE A 84 17.98 -21.63 -1.33
CA PHE A 84 17.28 -21.00 -0.22
C PHE A 84 16.08 -21.87 0.22
N LEU A 85 16.15 -22.43 1.43
CA LEU A 85 15.20 -23.42 1.96
C LEU A 85 14.30 -22.87 3.08
N GLU A 86 14.42 -21.59 3.43
CA GLU A 86 13.59 -21.00 4.49
C GLU A 86 12.16 -20.78 4.01
N ALA A 87 11.21 -21.20 4.84
CA ALA A 87 9.80 -20.96 4.63
C ALA A 87 9.49 -19.46 4.79
N PRO A 88 8.55 -18.90 4.00
CA PRO A 88 8.08 -17.54 4.22
C PRO A 88 7.44 -17.42 5.61
N PRO A 89 7.58 -16.26 6.30
CA PRO A 89 6.95 -16.05 7.59
C PRO A 89 5.43 -16.14 7.46
N GLU A 90 4.79 -16.82 8.41
CA GLU A 90 3.33 -16.88 8.51
C GLU A 90 2.81 -15.59 9.15
N ILE A 91 2.10 -14.79 8.36
CA ILE A 91 1.47 -13.57 8.86
C ILE A 91 0.11 -13.97 9.43
N ASN A 92 0.00 -14.03 10.75
CA ASN A 92 -1.29 -14.19 11.40
C ASN A 92 -2.12 -12.90 11.19
N GLU A 93 -3.10 -12.98 10.30
CA GLU A 93 -4.14 -11.96 10.13
C GLU A 93 -5.14 -12.08 11.30
N GLU A 94 -4.75 -11.61 12.50
CA GLU A 94 -5.69 -11.40 13.62
C GLU A 94 -6.46 -10.07 13.50
#